data_AF-A0A7J2J5Q7-F1
#
_entry.id   AF-A0A7J2J5Q7-F1
#
_cell.length_a   1.000
_cell.length_b   1.000
_cell.length_c   1.000
_cell.angle_alpha   90.00
_cell.angle_beta   90.00
_cell.angle_gamma   90.00
#
_symmetry.space_group_name_H-M   'P 1'
#
loop_
_entity.id
_entity.type
_entity.pdbx_description
1 polymer ?
#
loop_
_entity_poly.entity_id
_entity_poly.type
_entity_poly.pdbx_seq_one_letter_code
_entity_poly.pdbx_strand_id
1 'polypeptide(L)' 'ADDSGKIKLTLWNKQIDQVSVNDTVQIENGYVTSFRGEIQLNVGKYGKLTVI' A
#
# COMPACT_ATOMS: atom_id res chain seq x y z
N ALA A 1 -1.87 7.99 -4.93
CA ALA A 1 -2.47 8.04 -6.28
C ALA A 1 -1.33 8.35 -7.22
N ASP A 2 -1.25 7.66 -8.35
CA ASP A 2 -0.24 7.91 -9.37
C ASP A 2 -0.92 8.23 -10.71
N ASP A 3 -0.12 8.40 -11.76
CA ASP A 3 -0.60 8.73 -13.10
C ASP A 3 -1.51 7.65 -13.70
N SER A 4 -1.43 6.41 -13.21
CA SER A 4 -2.26 5.29 -13.66
C SER A 4 -3.60 5.21 -12.93
N GLY A 5 -3.71 5.82 -11.74
CA GLY A 5 -4.95 5.98 -11.01
C GLY A 5 -4.82 5.82 -9.50
N LYS A 6 -5.81 5.13 -8.91
CA LYS A 6 -5.96 4.98 -7.46
C LYS A 6 -6.30 3.54 -7.12
N ILE A 7 -5.59 3.00 -6.13
CA ILE A 7 -5.84 1.69 -5.53
C ILE A 7 -5.87 1.83 -4.01
N LYS A 8 -6.70 1.02 -3.34
CA LYS A 8 -6.73 0.97 -1.88
C LYS A 8 -5.51 0.20 -1.39
N LEU A 9 -4.67 0.84 -0.57
CA LEU A 9 -3.54 0.21 0.09
C LEU A 9 -3.96 -0.23 1.49
N THR A 10 -3.76 -1.51 1.81
CA THR A 10 -3.98 -2.04 3.15
C THR A 10 -2.69 -1.91 3.96
N LEU A 11 -2.77 -1.20 5.09
CA LEU A 11 -1.67 -1.02 6.05
C LEU A 11 -1.90 -1.90 7.27
N TRP A 12 -0.83 -2.54 7.76
CA TRP A 12 -0.89 -3.45 8.89
C TRP A 12 -0.05 -2.95 10.06
N ASN A 13 -0.64 -2.93 11.26
CA ASN A 13 0.04 -2.69 12.53
C ASN A 13 0.96 -1.46 12.46
N LYS A 14 2.27 -1.66 12.63
CA LYS A 14 3.31 -0.63 12.64
C LYS A 14 3.40 0.17 11.33
N GLN A 15 2.85 -0.31 10.21
CA GLN A 15 2.82 0.45 8.96
C GLN A 15 1.89 1.65 9.06
N ILE A 16 0.86 1.58 9.92
CA ILE A 16 -0.11 2.66 10.12
C ILE A 16 0.60 3.88 10.73
N ASP A 17 1.47 3.66 11.71
CA ASP A 17 2.22 4.73 12.37
C ASP A 17 3.36 5.29 11.51
N GLN A 18 3.74 4.59 10.44
CA GLN A 18 4.84 4.98 9.55
C GLN A 18 4.42 5.93 8.45
N VAL A 19 3.12 6.10 8.20
CA VAL A 19 2.63 6.91 7.06
C VAL A 19 1.62 7.94 7.52
N SER A 20 1.67 9.11 6.91
CA SER A 20 0.74 10.22 7.11
C SER A 20 -0.01 10.55 5.83
N VAL A 21 -1.14 11.25 5.98
CA VAL A 21 -1.87 11.78 4.83
C VAL A 21 -0.97 12.75 4.06
N ASN A 22 -0.89 12.57 2.74
CA ASN A 22 -0.02 13.27 1.79
C ASN A 22 1.44 12.77 1.70
N ASP A 23 1.82 11.73 2.43
CA ASP A 23 3.12 11.11 2.23
C ASP A 23 3.20 10.43 0.86
N THR A 24 4.37 10.54 0.24
CA THR A 24 4.71 9.72 -0.92
C THR A 24 5.37 8.45 -0.41
N VAL A 25 4.84 7.30 -0.81
CA VAL A 25 5.36 6.00 -0.35
C VAL A 25 5.83 5.17 -1.54
N GLN A 26 6.97 4.52 -1.38
CA GLN A 26 7.45 3.49 -2.28
C GLN A 26 7.12 2.11 -1.71
N ILE A 27 6.51 1.27 -2.54
CA ILE A 27 6.16 -0.10 -2.20
C ILE A 27 6.98 -1.04 -3.07
N GLU A 28 7.66 -2.00 -2.44
CA GLU A 28 8.46 -3.03 -3.11
C GLU A 28 7.89 -4.41 -2.76
N ASN A 29 7.83 -5.33 -3.74
CA ASN A 29 7.25 -6.67 -3.61
C ASN A 29 5.83 -6.68 -3.00
N GLY A 30 5.02 -5.68 -3.37
CA GLY A 30 3.59 -5.65 -3.08
C GLY A 30 2.82 -6.66 -3.96
N TYR A 31 1.64 -7.05 -3.50
CA TYR A 31 0.75 -7.94 -4.25
C TYR A 31 -0.68 -7.40 -4.22
N VAL A 32 -1.44 -7.72 -5.26
CA VAL A 32 -2.82 -7.29 -5.42
C VAL A 32 -3.76 -8.44 -5.11
N THR A 33 -4.82 -8.15 -4.37
CA THR A 33 -5.93 -9.10 -4.13
C THR A 33 -7.25 -8.44 -4.43
N SER A 34 -8.24 -9.23 -4.84
CA SER A 34 -9.63 -8.79 -4.90
C SER A 34 -10.38 -9.29 -3.67
N PHE A 35 -11.07 -8.39 -2.98
CA PHE A 35 -11.94 -8.74 -1.86
C PHE A 35 -13.30 -8.10 -2.06
N ARG A 36 -14.36 -8.92 -2.15
CA ARG A 36 -15.73 -8.46 -2.39
C ARG A 36 -15.88 -7.54 -3.62
N GLY A 37 -15.13 -7.81 -4.68
CA GLY A 37 -15.14 -7.02 -5.92
C GLY A 37 -14.24 -5.78 -5.91
N GLU A 38 -13.60 -5.47 -4.78
CA GLU A 38 -12.69 -4.33 -4.65
C GLU A 38 -11.24 -4.80 -4.79
N ILE A 39 -10.48 -4.11 -5.64
CA ILE A 39 -9.04 -4.37 -5.82
C ILE A 39 -8.26 -3.64 -4.72
N GLN A 40 -7.38 -4.37 -4.04
CA GLN A 40 -6.58 -3.86 -2.93
C GLN A 40 -5.11 -4.23 -3.12
N LEU A 41 -4.22 -3.26 -2.85
CA LEU A 41 -2.79 -3.45 -2.79
C LEU A 41 -2.38 -3.79 -1.36
N ASN A 42 -1.57 -4.83 -1.20
CA ASN A 42 -1.08 -5.31 0.08
C ASN A 42 0.44 -5.45 0.06
N VAL A 43 1.06 -5.29 1.22
CA VAL A 43 2.49 -5.51 1.43
C VAL A 43 2.68 -6.82 2.20
N GLY A 44 3.31 -7.80 1.57
CA GLY A 44 3.50 -9.14 2.15
C GLY A 44 4.69 -9.23 3.10
N LYS A 45 4.99 -10.43 3.60
CA LYS A 45 6.13 -10.71 4.48
C LYS A 45 7.48 -10.24 3.90
N TYR A 46 7.64 -10.31 2.58
CA TYR A 46 8.84 -9.89 1.85
C TYR A 46 8.68 -8.54 1.15
N GLY A 47 7.54 -7.88 1.40
CA GLY A 47 7.26 -6.55 0.90
C GLY A 47 7.84 -5.49 1.81
N LYS A 48 8.21 -4.35 1.22
CA LYS A 48 8.71 -3.19 1.94
C LYS A 48 7.85 -1.97 1.59
N LEU A 49 7.59 -1.16 2.60
CA LEU A 49 6.97 0.15 2.46
C LEU A 49 7.96 1.17 3.02
N THR A 50 8.27 2.20 2.23
CA THR A 50 9.17 3.29 2.62
C THR A 50 8.52 4.63 2.30
N VAL A 51 8.54 5.57 3.26
CA VAL A 51 8.12 6.96 3.01
C VAL A 51 9.27 7.73 2.35
N ILE A 52 8.95 8.55 1.35
CA ILE A 52 9.86 9.42 0.60
C ILE A 52 9.63 10.88 1.01
#